data_AF-A0A150P5J7-F1
#
_entry.id   AF-A0A150P5J7-F1
#
_cell.length_a   1.000
_cell.length_b   1.000
_cell.length_c   1.000
_cell.angle_alpha   90.00
_cell.angle_beta   90.00
_cell.angle_gamma   90.00
#
_symmetry.space_group_name_H-M   'P 1'
#
loop_
_entity.id
_entity.type
_entity.pdbx_description
1 polymer ?
#
loop_
_entity_poly.entity_id
_entity_poly.type
_entity_poly.pdbx_seq_one_letter_code
_entity_poly.pdbx_strand_id
1 'polypeptide(L)'
;IEPKEKLVAITIPLGTDSAVECFVYNTMLDSGEVIRNFIELLDPAKVEVSRVVPWEVSVHRESPAVFVQALYLAPTAAGKAAGLLKIALHADRAHPIACLHDEVGYVRTFERLAKGIFDSFDAKSAAPKSEYTDTLILRVDKAPIGFETSDLFKDEGGQRRWLSRSATLLPRDPKSLEIEDDASNVLIDAQGRIKGGVWIESSAGKVNHRIELSQKANHQYEYSGEVEGKKVQGTFTPSAKAWLASPVATASELSRLLKKKGSFDFKQQEYAPSVDPTKPVDVQYARDASGSVTVSLGPMRLVGSLAPDGRPEAFELSSGPPKLTLQRA
;
A
#
# COMPACT_ATOMS: atom_id res chain seq x y z
N ILE A 1 36.64 -7.65 -0.60
CA ILE A 1 35.20 -7.53 -0.92
C ILE A 1 34.74 -6.24 -0.28
N GLU A 2 34.75 -5.15 -1.04
CA GLU A 2 34.16 -3.89 -0.57
C GLU A 2 32.63 -4.09 -0.49
N PRO A 3 31.97 -3.69 0.60
CA PRO A 3 30.53 -3.88 0.75
C PRO A 3 29.79 -2.89 -0.16
N LYS A 4 29.59 -3.27 -1.44
CA LYS A 4 28.72 -2.58 -2.40
C LYS A 4 27.39 -3.31 -2.66
N GLU A 5 27.12 -4.44 -2.02
CA GLU A 5 26.04 -5.33 -2.48
C GLU A 5 24.80 -5.25 -1.58
N LYS A 6 23.91 -4.29 -1.86
CA LYS A 6 22.54 -4.23 -1.28
C LYS A 6 21.46 -4.84 -2.19
N LEU A 7 21.85 -5.33 -3.36
CA LEU A 7 20.95 -5.93 -4.32
C LEU A 7 21.67 -6.97 -5.19
N VAL A 8 20.91 -7.93 -5.71
CA VAL A 8 21.36 -8.91 -6.71
C VAL A 8 20.65 -8.60 -8.03
N ALA A 9 21.41 -8.41 -9.10
CA ALA A 9 20.87 -8.22 -10.44
C ALA A 9 20.82 -9.55 -11.20
N ILE A 10 19.70 -9.82 -11.87
CA ILE A 10 19.43 -11.01 -12.67
C ILE A 10 19.06 -10.54 -14.07
N THR A 11 19.83 -10.96 -15.07
CA THR A 11 19.54 -10.66 -16.48
C THR A 11 19.01 -11.91 -17.16
N ILE A 12 17.83 -11.82 -17.77
CA ILE A 12 17.15 -12.95 -18.39
C ILE A 12 16.89 -12.63 -19.87
N PRO A 13 17.57 -13.33 -20.80
CA PRO A 13 17.35 -13.11 -22.22
C PRO A 13 15.96 -13.64 -22.64
N LEU A 14 15.23 -12.82 -23.39
CA LEU A 14 13.94 -13.22 -23.99
C LEU A 14 14.05 -13.69 -25.45
N GLY A 15 15.27 -13.75 -25.99
CA GLY A 15 15.51 -14.00 -27.41
C GLY A 15 15.27 -12.77 -28.30
N THR A 16 15.26 -11.58 -27.70
CA THR A 16 15.16 -10.28 -28.37
C THR A 16 16.41 -9.44 -28.07
N ASP A 17 16.47 -8.22 -28.62
CA ASP A 17 17.60 -7.31 -28.42
C ASP A 17 17.69 -6.78 -26.97
N SER A 18 16.56 -6.74 -26.25
CA SER A 18 16.49 -6.31 -24.85
C SER A 18 16.25 -7.48 -23.89
N ALA A 19 17.12 -7.64 -22.90
CA ALA A 19 16.89 -8.61 -21.82
C ALA A 19 15.93 -8.06 -20.76
N VAL A 20 15.32 -8.95 -19.98
CA VAL A 20 14.67 -8.56 -18.72
C VAL A 20 15.74 -8.41 -17.65
N GLU A 21 15.72 -7.30 -16.94
CA GLU A 21 16.59 -7.06 -15.79
C GLU A 21 15.75 -7.08 -14.51
N CYS A 22 16.10 -7.94 -13.56
CA CYS A 22 15.45 -8.00 -12.25
C CYS A 22 16.45 -7.71 -11.14
N PHE A 23 16.05 -6.89 -10.18
CA PHE A 23 16.84 -6.49 -9.03
C PHE A 23 16.17 -7.03 -7.77
N VAL A 24 16.86 -7.91 -7.06
CA VAL A 24 16.44 -8.46 -5.77
C VAL A 24 17.11 -7.65 -4.67
N TYR A 25 16.33 -7.00 -3.83
CA TYR A 25 16.84 -6.17 -2.75
C TYR A 25 16.83 -6.94 -1.44
N ASN A 26 17.65 -6.52 -0.47
CA ASN A 26 17.72 -7.12 0.87
C ASN A 26 17.03 -6.29 1.96
N THR A 27 16.37 -5.20 1.57
CA THR A 27 15.60 -4.33 2.43
C THR A 27 14.29 -3.98 1.76
N MET A 28 13.27 -3.74 2.58
CA MET A 28 11.99 -3.20 2.13
C MET A 28 12.17 -1.92 1.31
N LEU A 29 11.31 -1.73 0.32
CA LEU A 29 11.29 -0.57 -0.56
C LEU A 29 9.93 0.12 -0.51
N ASP A 30 9.94 1.43 -0.65
CA ASP A 30 8.76 2.22 -0.99
C ASP A 30 8.43 1.93 -2.46
N SER A 31 7.25 1.38 -2.71
CA SER A 31 6.98 0.66 -3.96
C SER A 31 6.65 1.61 -5.10
N GLY A 32 5.86 2.65 -4.81
CA GLY A 32 5.61 3.77 -5.69
C GLY A 32 6.89 4.50 -6.05
N GLU A 33 7.74 4.80 -5.06
CA GLU A 33 9.06 5.42 -5.24
C GLU A 33 9.94 4.68 -6.26
N VAL A 34 10.07 3.35 -6.12
CA VAL A 34 10.85 2.53 -7.04
C VAL A 34 10.28 2.60 -8.46
N ILE A 35 8.96 2.49 -8.61
CA ILE A 35 8.27 2.62 -9.90
C ILE A 35 8.53 4.00 -10.51
N ARG A 36 8.43 5.08 -9.71
CA ARG A 36 8.72 6.43 -10.18
C ARG A 36 10.15 6.55 -10.69
N ASN A 37 11.11 6.08 -9.92
CA ASN A 37 12.52 6.15 -10.28
C ASN A 37 12.82 5.43 -11.62
N PHE A 38 12.13 4.31 -11.89
CA PHE A 38 12.24 3.66 -13.20
C PHE A 38 11.58 4.44 -14.33
N ILE A 39 10.43 5.06 -14.10
CA ILE A 39 9.81 5.94 -15.10
C ILE A 39 10.73 7.14 -15.39
N GLU A 40 11.38 7.70 -14.36
CA GLU A 40 12.31 8.83 -14.49
C GLU A 40 13.62 8.48 -15.23
N LEU A 41 13.95 7.19 -15.39
CA LEU A 41 15.02 6.77 -16.30
C LEU A 41 14.71 7.15 -17.76
N LEU A 42 13.43 7.32 -18.11
CA LEU A 42 13.00 7.92 -19.36
C LEU A 42 13.25 9.43 -19.32
N ASP A 43 14.50 9.81 -19.59
CA ASP A 43 14.95 11.20 -19.60
C ASP A 43 14.07 12.05 -20.55
N PRO A 44 13.30 13.02 -20.03
CA PRO A 44 12.39 13.82 -20.84
C PRO A 44 13.11 14.73 -21.84
N ALA A 45 14.43 14.94 -21.68
CA ALA A 45 15.25 15.63 -22.68
C ALA A 45 15.59 14.72 -23.87
N LYS A 46 15.45 13.39 -23.72
CA LYS A 46 15.79 12.38 -24.74
C LYS A 46 14.57 11.68 -25.32
N VAL A 47 13.48 11.56 -24.56
CA VAL A 47 12.28 10.84 -25.00
C VAL A 47 11.01 11.63 -24.73
N GLU A 48 9.98 11.38 -25.53
CA GLU A 48 8.63 11.90 -25.32
C GLU A 48 7.74 10.81 -24.73
N VAL A 49 7.47 10.87 -23.43
CA VAL A 49 6.51 9.97 -22.78
C VAL A 49 5.10 10.28 -23.29
N SER A 50 4.47 9.27 -23.88
CA SER A 50 3.15 9.36 -24.48
C SER A 50 2.06 8.81 -23.56
N ARG A 51 2.37 7.76 -22.81
CA ARG A 51 1.42 7.17 -21.87
C ARG A 51 2.10 6.44 -20.72
N VAL A 52 1.61 6.61 -19.49
CA VAL A 52 1.99 5.79 -18.32
C VAL A 52 0.73 5.18 -17.72
N VAL A 53 0.73 3.87 -17.48
CA VAL A 53 -0.46 3.18 -16.95
C VAL A 53 -0.09 1.94 -16.13
N PRO A 54 -0.60 1.82 -14.89
CA PRO A 54 -0.64 0.53 -14.19
C PRO A 54 -1.65 -0.37 -14.90
N TRP A 55 -1.26 -1.61 -15.21
CA TRP A 55 -2.12 -2.53 -15.97
C TRP A 55 -2.52 -3.79 -15.19
N GLU A 56 -1.77 -4.14 -14.15
CA GLU A 56 -2.02 -5.33 -13.33
C GLU A 56 -1.53 -5.10 -11.91
N VAL A 57 -2.34 -5.54 -10.94
CA VAL A 57 -1.94 -5.73 -9.55
C VAL A 57 -2.46 -7.10 -9.11
N SER A 58 -1.60 -7.89 -8.48
CA SER A 58 -1.86 -9.28 -8.10
C SER A 58 -1.09 -9.65 -6.83
N VAL A 59 -1.34 -10.82 -6.24
CA VAL A 59 -0.61 -11.30 -5.05
C VAL A 59 0.17 -12.57 -5.40
N HIS A 60 1.44 -12.59 -5.00
CA HIS A 60 2.39 -13.67 -5.23
C HIS A 60 3.11 -13.96 -3.91
N ARG A 61 3.02 -15.21 -3.41
CA ARG A 61 3.56 -15.63 -2.11
C ARG A 61 3.22 -14.67 -0.96
N GLU A 62 1.94 -14.32 -0.81
CA GLU A 62 1.42 -13.41 0.23
C GLU A 62 1.83 -11.93 0.10
N SER A 63 2.61 -11.55 -0.93
CA SER A 63 3.02 -10.17 -1.17
C SER A 63 2.46 -9.63 -2.50
N PRO A 64 2.07 -8.35 -2.57
CA PRO A 64 1.52 -7.78 -3.78
C PRO A 64 2.60 -7.58 -4.84
N ALA A 65 2.18 -7.69 -6.10
CA ALA A 65 2.95 -7.36 -7.28
C ALA A 65 2.20 -6.34 -8.13
N VAL A 66 2.91 -5.29 -8.55
CA VAL A 66 2.37 -4.18 -9.36
C VAL A 66 3.09 -4.14 -10.70
N PHE A 67 2.34 -3.89 -11.76
CA PHE A 67 2.85 -3.81 -13.13
C PHE A 67 2.48 -2.47 -13.77
N VAL A 68 3.48 -1.75 -14.26
CA VAL A 68 3.34 -0.40 -14.83
C VAL A 68 4.10 -0.28 -16.14
N GLN A 69 3.46 0.25 -17.17
CA GLN A 69 4.09 0.46 -18.48
C GLN A 69 4.14 1.94 -18.83
N ALA A 70 5.23 2.35 -19.48
CA ALA A 70 5.42 3.67 -20.05
C ALA A 70 5.72 3.55 -21.55
N LEU A 71 4.79 4.02 -22.38
CA LEU A 71 4.96 4.17 -23.81
C LEU A 71 5.64 5.51 -24.09
N TYR A 72 6.72 5.50 -24.86
CA TYR A 72 7.46 6.71 -25.21
C TYR A 72 7.92 6.71 -26.67
N LEU A 73 8.31 7.88 -27.17
CA LEU A 73 8.93 8.06 -28.47
C LEU A 73 10.38 8.57 -28.30
N ALA A 74 11.34 7.87 -28.89
CA ALA A 74 12.75 8.26 -28.91
C ALA A 74 13.16 8.77 -30.29
N PRO A 75 13.97 9.84 -30.39
CA PRO A 75 14.57 10.28 -31.63
C PRO A 75 15.61 9.26 -32.11
N THR A 76 15.62 9.02 -33.42
CA THR A 76 16.54 8.12 -34.13
C THR A 76 17.01 8.80 -35.41
N ALA A 77 18.04 8.26 -36.06
CA ALA A 77 18.50 8.77 -37.36
C ALA A 77 17.41 8.74 -38.44
N ALA A 78 16.41 7.85 -38.31
CA ALA A 78 15.31 7.68 -39.27
C ALA A 78 14.00 8.38 -38.87
N GLY A 79 14.00 9.21 -37.81
CA GLY A 79 12.80 9.87 -37.28
C GLY A 79 12.54 9.47 -35.82
N LYS A 80 11.27 9.27 -35.44
CA LYS A 80 10.92 8.80 -34.08
C LYS A 80 10.66 7.29 -34.09
N ALA A 81 11.20 6.58 -33.10
CA ALA A 81 10.88 5.19 -32.83
C ALA A 81 10.08 5.08 -31.52
N ALA A 82 9.14 4.14 -31.45
CA ALA A 82 8.40 3.87 -30.23
C ALA A 82 9.19 2.91 -29.32
N GLY A 83 9.15 3.17 -28.02
CA GLY A 83 9.66 2.30 -26.96
C GLY A 83 8.58 2.02 -25.92
N LEU A 84 8.74 0.93 -25.17
CA LEU A 84 7.77 0.52 -24.16
C LEU A 84 8.50 -0.06 -22.96
N LEU A 85 8.73 0.80 -21.97
CA LEU A 85 9.25 0.41 -20.67
C LEU A 85 8.15 -0.32 -19.90
N LYS A 86 8.45 -1.53 -19.44
CA LYS A 86 7.60 -2.31 -18.53
C LYS A 86 8.31 -2.47 -17.22
N ILE A 87 7.59 -2.26 -16.14
CA ILE A 87 8.06 -2.36 -14.77
C ILE A 87 7.16 -3.37 -14.06
N ALA A 88 7.77 -4.29 -13.33
CA ALA A 88 7.09 -5.17 -12.39
C ALA A 88 7.77 -5.02 -11.04
N LEU A 89 6.99 -4.86 -9.97
CA LEU A 89 7.51 -4.76 -8.62
C LEU A 89 6.74 -5.71 -7.71
N HIS A 90 7.44 -6.64 -7.09
CA HIS A 90 6.94 -7.50 -6.03
C HIS A 90 7.38 -6.94 -4.68
N ALA A 91 6.41 -6.46 -3.89
CA ALA A 91 6.65 -5.74 -2.65
C ALA A 91 6.83 -6.69 -1.44
N ASP A 92 7.63 -7.75 -1.63
CA ASP A 92 8.00 -8.62 -0.52
C ASP A 92 8.72 -7.82 0.57
N ARG A 93 8.41 -8.15 1.82
CA ARG A 93 8.91 -7.43 2.98
C ARG A 93 10.41 -7.61 3.21
N ALA A 94 10.92 -8.79 2.88
CA ALA A 94 12.31 -9.16 3.13
C ALA A 94 13.17 -9.00 1.88
N HIS A 95 12.65 -9.44 0.73
CA HIS A 95 13.36 -9.52 -0.53
C HIS A 95 12.50 -8.99 -1.68
N PRO A 96 12.19 -7.68 -1.71
CA PRO A 96 11.41 -7.15 -2.81
C PRO A 96 12.18 -7.29 -4.12
N ILE A 97 11.44 -7.52 -5.21
CA ILE A 97 12.01 -7.78 -6.54
C ILE A 97 11.41 -6.79 -7.52
N ALA A 98 12.27 -6.03 -8.20
CA ALA A 98 11.85 -5.13 -9.27
C ALA A 98 12.42 -5.58 -10.61
N CYS A 99 11.57 -5.79 -11.61
CA CYS A 99 11.96 -6.21 -12.96
C CYS A 99 11.61 -5.13 -13.99
N LEU A 100 12.45 -5.02 -15.02
CA LEU A 100 12.34 -4.07 -16.12
C LEU A 100 12.47 -4.78 -17.47
N HIS A 101 11.75 -4.27 -18.45
CA HIS A 101 11.94 -4.67 -19.85
C HIS A 101 11.53 -3.54 -20.79
N ASP A 102 12.47 -3.03 -21.57
CA ASP A 102 12.24 -1.94 -22.51
C ASP A 102 12.31 -2.42 -23.97
N GLU A 103 11.14 -2.73 -24.51
CA GLU A 103 10.96 -3.17 -25.90
C GLU A 103 9.47 -3.14 -26.26
N VAL A 104 9.09 -2.72 -27.47
CA VAL A 104 7.67 -2.77 -27.87
C VAL A 104 7.18 -4.22 -27.99
N GLY A 105 5.98 -4.50 -27.47
CA GLY A 105 5.41 -5.86 -27.46
C GLY A 105 5.76 -6.63 -26.18
N TYR A 106 5.72 -7.97 -26.24
CA TYR A 106 6.11 -8.88 -25.16
C TYR A 106 5.49 -8.68 -23.76
N VAL A 107 4.44 -7.86 -23.62
CA VAL A 107 3.82 -7.53 -22.31
C VAL A 107 3.44 -8.78 -21.52
N ARG A 108 2.78 -9.75 -22.17
CA ARG A 108 2.39 -11.01 -21.53
C ARG A 108 3.57 -11.93 -21.22
N THR A 109 4.63 -11.89 -22.01
CA THR A 109 5.85 -12.68 -21.76
C THR A 109 6.60 -12.11 -20.56
N PHE A 110 6.76 -10.79 -20.49
CA PHE A 110 7.33 -10.09 -19.34
C PHE A 110 6.53 -10.35 -18.06
N GLU A 111 5.20 -10.19 -18.12
CA GLU A 111 4.32 -10.42 -16.98
C GLU A 111 4.46 -11.87 -16.47
N ARG A 112 4.39 -12.87 -17.35
CA ARG A 112 4.53 -14.28 -16.97
C ARG A 112 5.90 -14.58 -16.36
N LEU A 113 6.97 -14.02 -16.93
CA LEU A 113 8.33 -14.22 -16.43
C LEU A 113 8.48 -13.60 -15.04
N ALA A 114 8.06 -12.35 -14.85
CA ALA A 114 8.15 -11.67 -13.56
C ALA A 114 7.33 -12.41 -12.49
N LYS A 115 6.08 -12.77 -12.79
CA LYS A 115 5.24 -13.59 -11.89
C LYS A 115 5.90 -14.92 -11.54
N GLY A 116 6.49 -15.60 -12.53
CA GLY A 116 7.25 -16.83 -12.31
C GLY A 116 8.45 -16.66 -11.37
N ILE A 117 9.16 -15.53 -11.43
CA ILE A 117 10.22 -15.19 -10.48
C ILE A 117 9.62 -14.97 -9.09
N PHE A 118 8.56 -14.16 -8.97
CA PHE A 118 7.92 -13.86 -7.68
C PHE A 118 7.42 -15.13 -6.97
N ASP A 119 6.88 -16.08 -7.73
CA ASP A 119 6.38 -17.36 -7.19
C ASP A 119 7.48 -18.37 -6.88
N SER A 120 8.61 -18.34 -7.60
CA SER A 120 9.69 -19.32 -7.44
C SER A 120 10.86 -18.84 -6.57
N PHE A 121 11.00 -17.53 -6.37
CA PHE A 121 12.10 -16.96 -5.61
C PHE A 121 11.96 -17.31 -4.12
N ASP A 122 12.87 -18.15 -3.63
CA ASP A 122 12.93 -18.56 -2.24
C ASP A 122 14.30 -18.19 -1.66
N ALA A 123 14.30 -17.25 -0.72
CA ALA A 123 15.49 -16.82 -0.01
C ALA A 123 15.28 -16.93 1.49
N LYS A 124 16.32 -17.36 2.20
CA LYS A 124 16.31 -17.33 3.66
C LYS A 124 16.10 -15.89 4.11
N SER A 125 15.11 -15.69 4.96
CA SER A 125 14.84 -14.39 5.57
C SER A 125 14.99 -14.49 7.08
N ALA A 126 15.69 -13.53 7.67
CA ALA A 126 15.72 -13.34 9.12
C ALA A 126 14.50 -12.54 9.60
N ALA A 127 13.65 -12.06 8.68
CA ALA A 127 12.48 -11.27 9.03
C ALA A 127 11.46 -12.15 9.77
N PRO A 128 10.86 -11.67 10.88
CA PRO A 128 9.91 -12.45 11.67
C PRO A 128 8.71 -12.81 10.80
N LYS A 129 8.20 -14.04 10.92
CA LYS A 129 6.97 -14.45 10.22
C LYS A 129 5.77 -13.69 10.81
N SER A 130 4.89 -13.18 9.95
CA SER A 130 3.63 -12.60 10.39
C SER A 130 2.72 -13.69 10.97
N GLU A 131 1.94 -13.35 12.01
CA GLU A 131 0.78 -14.16 12.40
C GLU A 131 -0.25 -14.20 11.28
N TYR A 132 -0.30 -13.11 10.51
CA TYR A 132 -1.31 -12.83 9.52
C TYR A 132 -0.85 -11.72 8.58
N THR A 133 -1.23 -11.83 7.32
CA THR A 133 -1.05 -10.80 6.28
C THR A 133 -2.39 -10.62 5.55
N ASP A 134 -2.80 -9.37 5.34
CA ASP A 134 -3.91 -8.98 4.47
C ASP A 134 -3.38 -8.21 3.29
N THR A 135 -4.00 -8.37 2.11
CA THR A 135 -3.73 -7.50 0.97
C THR A 135 -5.04 -7.05 0.35
N LEU A 136 -5.20 -5.74 0.21
CA LEU A 136 -6.27 -5.10 -0.54
C LEU A 136 -5.69 -4.55 -1.84
N ILE A 137 -6.39 -4.74 -2.95
CA ILE A 137 -6.05 -4.16 -4.25
C ILE A 137 -6.97 -2.97 -4.52
N LEU A 138 -6.38 -1.82 -4.80
CA LEU A 138 -7.10 -0.60 -5.13
C LEU A 138 -7.34 -0.52 -6.64
N ARG A 139 -8.56 -0.12 -7.03
CA ARG A 139 -8.95 0.07 -8.43
C ARG A 139 -9.75 1.34 -8.63
N VAL A 140 -9.48 2.04 -9.72
CA VAL A 140 -10.37 3.09 -10.26
C VAL A 140 -11.13 2.48 -11.43
N ASP A 141 -12.46 2.40 -11.26
CA ASP A 141 -13.34 1.56 -12.05
C ASP A 141 -12.85 0.11 -12.12
N LYS A 142 -12.18 -0.26 -13.22
CA LYS A 142 -11.57 -1.59 -13.43
C LYS A 142 -10.05 -1.55 -13.48
N ALA A 143 -9.45 -0.36 -13.56
CA ALA A 143 -8.01 -0.21 -13.67
C ALA A 143 -7.39 -0.39 -12.27
N PRO A 144 -6.44 -1.31 -12.09
CA PRO A 144 -5.71 -1.43 -10.84
C PRO A 144 -4.80 -0.23 -10.68
N ILE A 145 -4.84 0.40 -9.51
CA ILE A 145 -4.08 1.60 -9.21
C ILE A 145 -3.16 1.42 -8.01
N GLY A 146 -3.17 0.27 -7.34
CA GLY A 146 -2.34 0.11 -6.16
C GLY A 146 -2.72 -1.06 -5.28
N PHE A 147 -2.10 -1.11 -4.11
CA PHE A 147 -2.40 -2.08 -3.06
C PHE A 147 -2.25 -1.44 -1.67
N GLU A 148 -2.84 -2.09 -0.68
CA GLU A 148 -2.50 -1.95 0.74
C GLU A 148 -2.20 -3.35 1.28
N THR A 149 -1.15 -3.50 2.08
CA THR A 149 -0.81 -4.73 2.79
C THR A 149 -0.68 -4.46 4.27
N SER A 150 -1.30 -5.31 5.08
CA SER A 150 -1.27 -5.22 6.53
C SER A 150 -0.77 -6.51 7.15
N ASP A 151 0.34 -6.43 7.87
CA ASP A 151 0.97 -7.55 8.57
C ASP A 151 0.81 -7.41 10.08
N LEU A 152 0.47 -8.52 10.76
CA LEU A 152 0.43 -8.59 12.21
C LEU A 152 1.58 -9.46 12.73
N PHE A 153 2.42 -8.91 13.60
CA PHE A 153 3.53 -9.63 14.23
C PHE A 153 3.31 -9.79 15.73
N LYS A 154 3.77 -10.91 16.28
CA LYS A 154 3.98 -11.04 17.73
C LYS A 154 5.16 -10.18 18.15
N ASP A 155 5.02 -9.52 19.28
CA ASP A 155 6.08 -8.79 19.97
C ASP A 155 6.20 -9.33 21.41
N GLU A 156 7.16 -8.84 22.19
CA GLU A 156 7.41 -9.31 23.55
C GLU A 156 6.24 -9.04 24.51
N GLY A 157 6.10 -9.87 25.55
CA GLY A 157 5.09 -9.64 26.60
C GLY A 157 3.64 -9.75 26.14
N GLY A 158 3.36 -10.46 25.04
CA GLY A 158 2.01 -10.60 24.48
C GLY A 158 1.53 -9.37 23.71
N GLN A 159 2.43 -8.41 23.45
CA GLN A 159 2.17 -7.30 22.56
C GLN A 159 2.18 -7.77 21.11
N ARG A 160 1.62 -6.94 20.23
CA ARG A 160 1.62 -7.17 18.80
C ARG A 160 1.98 -5.90 18.06
N ARG A 161 2.45 -6.06 16.84
CA ARG A 161 2.82 -4.96 15.96
C ARG A 161 2.06 -5.07 14.65
N TRP A 162 1.32 -4.03 14.31
CA TRP A 162 0.59 -3.92 13.04
C TRP A 162 1.39 -3.03 12.09
N LEU A 163 1.84 -3.62 10.99
CA LEU A 163 2.57 -2.94 9.93
C LEU A 163 1.63 -2.82 8.72
N SER A 164 1.19 -1.61 8.37
CA SER A 164 0.48 -1.37 7.10
C SER A 164 1.40 -0.65 6.11
N ARG A 165 1.29 -0.99 4.83
CA ARG A 165 2.07 -0.47 3.72
C ARG A 165 1.19 -0.36 2.49
N SER A 166 1.24 0.75 1.77
CA SER A 166 0.49 0.94 0.53
C SER A 166 1.39 1.47 -0.58
N ALA A 167 0.94 1.31 -1.81
CA ALA A 167 1.40 2.13 -2.93
C ALA A 167 0.21 2.42 -3.83
N THR A 168 0.00 3.70 -4.11
CA THR A 168 -1.09 4.21 -4.96
C THR A 168 -0.48 4.93 -6.17
N LEU A 169 -0.99 4.60 -7.35
CA LEU A 169 -0.53 5.00 -8.68
C LEU A 169 -1.70 5.57 -9.46
N LEU A 170 -2.08 6.81 -9.15
CA LEU A 170 -3.23 7.48 -9.74
C LEU A 170 -2.81 8.18 -11.04
N PRO A 171 -3.46 7.90 -12.19
CA PRO A 171 -3.22 8.67 -13.41
C PRO A 171 -3.64 10.13 -13.22
N ARG A 172 -2.68 11.06 -13.26
CA ARG A 172 -2.96 12.51 -13.23
C ARG A 172 -3.34 13.01 -14.62
N ASP A 173 -2.63 12.53 -15.62
CA ASP A 173 -2.88 12.75 -17.04
C ASP A 173 -2.39 11.52 -17.82
N PRO A 174 -2.57 11.42 -19.15
CA PRO A 174 -2.13 10.25 -19.89
C PRO A 174 -0.65 9.91 -19.71
N LYS A 175 0.22 10.89 -19.49
CA LYS A 175 1.68 10.81 -19.48
C LYS A 175 2.29 10.69 -18.08
N SER A 176 1.53 10.88 -17.02
CA SER A 176 2.07 10.95 -15.65
C SER A 176 1.18 10.26 -14.62
N LEU A 177 1.82 9.75 -13.56
CA LEU A 177 1.17 9.20 -12.39
C LEU A 177 1.43 10.13 -11.19
N GLU A 178 0.39 10.35 -10.40
CA GLU A 178 0.52 10.74 -9.01
C GLU A 178 0.78 9.48 -8.19
N ILE A 179 1.88 9.49 -7.44
CA ILE A 179 2.40 8.33 -6.73
C ILE A 179 2.49 8.69 -5.25
N GLU A 180 1.85 7.85 -4.44
CA GLU A 180 1.80 7.97 -2.99
C GLU A 180 2.13 6.62 -2.37
N ASP A 181 3.03 6.62 -1.39
CA ASP A 181 3.39 5.47 -0.57
C ASP A 181 3.05 5.81 0.89
N ASP A 182 2.25 4.96 1.53
CA ASP A 182 2.01 5.01 2.97
C ASP A 182 2.70 3.86 3.68
N ALA A 183 3.16 4.13 4.90
CA ALA A 183 3.60 3.11 5.84
C ALA A 183 3.17 3.46 7.26
N SER A 184 2.75 2.47 8.04
CA SER A 184 2.53 2.63 9.46
C SER A 184 3.01 1.43 10.26
N ASN A 185 3.48 1.68 11.48
CA ASN A 185 3.92 0.65 12.42
C ASN A 185 3.32 0.97 13.79
N VAL A 186 2.31 0.21 14.18
CA VAL A 186 1.49 0.45 15.37
C VAL A 186 1.75 -0.64 16.41
N LEU A 187 2.12 -0.24 17.62
CA LEU A 187 2.27 -1.13 18.76
C LEU A 187 0.93 -1.32 19.48
N ILE A 188 0.57 -2.57 19.70
CA ILE A 188 -0.73 -2.99 20.23
C ILE A 188 -0.48 -3.81 21.49
N ASP A 189 -1.19 -3.50 22.58
CA ASP A 189 -1.11 -4.30 23.80
C ASP A 189 -1.92 -5.59 23.74
N ALA A 190 -1.78 -6.44 24.77
CA ALA A 190 -2.47 -7.72 24.86
C ALA A 190 -4.01 -7.60 24.89
N GLN A 191 -4.56 -6.40 25.13
CA GLN A 191 -5.99 -6.12 25.10
C GLN A 191 -6.44 -5.55 23.75
N GLY A 192 -5.55 -5.45 22.76
CA GLY A 192 -5.88 -4.94 21.43
C GLY A 192 -5.91 -3.41 21.34
N ARG A 193 -5.31 -2.70 22.30
CA ARG A 193 -5.32 -1.23 22.36
C ARG A 193 -4.03 -0.64 21.82
N ILE A 194 -4.11 0.53 21.20
CA ILE A 194 -2.93 1.22 20.67
C ILE A 194 -2.08 1.77 21.83
N LYS A 195 -0.82 1.33 21.88
CA LYS A 195 0.25 1.84 22.78
C LYS A 195 1.02 3.00 22.16
N GLY A 196 1.13 3.00 20.85
CA GLY A 196 1.80 4.02 20.08
C GLY A 196 1.98 3.55 18.65
N GLY A 197 2.57 4.40 17.82
CA GLY A 197 2.89 4.04 16.45
C GLY A 197 3.56 5.17 15.70
N VAL A 198 3.96 4.86 14.48
CA VAL A 198 4.42 5.84 13.50
C VAL A 198 3.62 5.66 12.22
N TRP A 199 3.25 6.77 11.58
CA TRP A 199 2.60 6.85 10.28
C TRP A 199 3.46 7.74 9.40
N ILE A 200 3.71 7.30 8.18
CA ILE A 200 4.54 7.98 7.19
C ILE A 200 3.75 7.97 5.88
N GLU A 201 3.63 9.13 5.27
CA GLU A 201 3.11 9.29 3.91
C GLU A 201 4.19 9.99 3.09
N SER A 202 4.44 9.47 1.91
CA SER A 202 5.37 10.07 0.97
C SER A 202 4.75 10.15 -0.41
N SER A 203 4.97 11.28 -1.08
CA SER A 203 4.56 11.46 -2.47
C SER A 203 5.64 12.22 -3.22
N ALA A 204 5.86 11.83 -4.47
CA ALA A 204 6.92 12.34 -5.34
C ALA A 204 8.32 12.33 -4.68
N GLY A 205 8.63 11.29 -3.89
CA GLY A 205 9.94 11.07 -3.28
C GLY A 205 10.25 11.97 -2.10
N LYS A 206 9.23 12.62 -1.55
CA LYS A 206 9.32 13.43 -0.34
C LYS A 206 8.38 12.89 0.71
N VAL A 207 8.88 12.78 1.94
CA VAL A 207 8.03 12.54 3.10
C VAL A 207 7.20 13.80 3.32
N ASN A 208 5.90 13.69 3.07
CA ASN A 208 4.96 14.79 3.27
C ASN A 208 4.38 14.75 4.68
N HIS A 209 4.30 13.55 5.26
CA HIS A 209 3.68 13.36 6.55
C HIS A 209 4.46 12.32 7.35
N ARG A 210 4.82 12.66 8.58
CA ARG A 210 5.38 11.71 9.55
C ARG A 210 4.82 12.04 10.92
N ILE A 211 4.01 11.16 11.49
CA ILE A 211 3.42 11.35 12.81
C ILE A 211 3.75 10.16 13.69
N GLU A 212 4.20 10.46 14.90
CA GLU A 212 4.41 9.50 15.97
C GLU A 212 3.35 9.71 17.05
N LEU A 213 2.85 8.60 17.60
CA LEU A 213 1.88 8.59 18.68
C LEU A 213 2.43 7.79 19.84
N SER A 214 2.26 8.28 21.07
CA SER A 214 2.57 7.52 22.27
C SER A 214 1.44 7.63 23.30
N GLN A 215 1.09 6.50 23.90
CA GLN A 215 0.13 6.44 24.99
C GLN A 215 0.74 7.04 26.28
N LYS A 216 -0.01 7.90 26.96
CA LYS A 216 0.35 8.48 28.27
C LYS A 216 -0.57 7.94 29.37
N ALA A 217 -0.67 8.62 30.52
CA ALA A 217 -1.60 8.27 31.58
C ALA A 217 -3.03 8.78 31.29
N ASN A 218 -4.02 8.33 32.06
CA ASN A 218 -5.38 8.88 32.07
C ASN A 218 -6.07 8.96 30.69
N HIS A 219 -5.92 7.94 29.84
CA HIS A 219 -6.49 7.88 28.49
C HIS A 219 -5.97 8.96 27.53
N GLN A 220 -4.84 9.59 27.84
CA GLN A 220 -4.23 10.59 26.99
C GLN A 220 -3.23 9.96 26.02
N TYR A 221 -3.13 10.53 24.83
CA TYR A 221 -2.08 10.27 23.86
C TYR A 221 -1.31 11.56 23.58
N GLU A 222 -0.01 11.43 23.35
CA GLU A 222 0.85 12.48 22.81
C GLU A 222 1.15 12.16 21.35
N TYR A 223 1.05 13.17 20.49
CA TYR A 223 1.45 13.08 19.09
C TYR A 223 2.57 14.09 18.81
N SER A 224 3.46 13.74 17.90
CA SER A 224 4.53 14.63 17.43
C SER A 224 4.99 14.24 16.03
N GLY A 225 5.40 15.20 15.23
CA GLY A 225 5.92 14.92 13.91
C GLY A 225 5.90 16.12 12.97
N GLU A 226 5.75 15.84 11.68
CA GLU A 226 5.80 16.82 10.60
C GLU A 226 4.67 16.55 9.59
N VAL A 227 3.99 17.63 9.18
CA VAL A 227 2.93 17.64 8.16
C VAL A 227 3.29 18.74 7.16
N GLU A 228 3.52 18.37 5.91
CA GLU A 228 3.88 19.28 4.81
C GLU A 228 5.04 20.23 5.19
N GLY A 229 6.10 19.71 5.80
CA GLY A 229 7.24 20.53 6.24
C GLY A 229 7.04 21.27 7.58
N LYS A 230 5.85 21.21 8.19
CA LYS A 230 5.52 21.93 9.43
C LYS A 230 5.50 20.98 10.60
N LYS A 231 6.21 21.34 11.67
CA LYS A 231 6.18 20.60 12.93
C LYS A 231 4.81 20.68 13.57
N VAL A 232 4.29 19.55 13.99
CA VAL A 232 3.06 19.42 14.77
C VAL A 232 3.35 18.59 16.02
N GLN A 233 2.81 19.00 17.16
CA GLN A 233 2.92 18.26 18.40
C GLN A 233 1.81 18.67 19.37
N GLY A 234 1.41 17.74 20.23
CA GLY A 234 0.42 18.02 21.26
C GLY A 234 -0.07 16.75 21.93
N THR A 235 -1.20 16.88 22.61
CA THR A 235 -1.87 15.74 23.25
C THR A 235 -3.36 15.79 22.99
N PHE A 236 -3.99 14.62 22.99
CA PHE A 236 -5.45 14.51 22.97
C PHE A 236 -5.92 13.43 23.95
N THR A 237 -7.21 13.49 24.29
CA THR A 237 -7.92 12.43 25.03
C THR A 237 -9.12 12.01 24.19
N PRO A 238 -9.27 10.72 23.86
CA PRO A 238 -10.46 10.22 23.17
C PRO A 238 -11.75 10.60 23.91
N SER A 239 -12.82 10.89 23.17
CA SER A 239 -14.08 11.43 23.71
C SER A 239 -14.72 10.52 24.76
N ALA A 240 -14.61 9.21 24.58
CA ALA A 240 -15.11 8.20 25.50
C ALA A 240 -14.25 8.03 26.77
N LYS A 241 -13.14 8.78 26.90
CA LYS A 241 -12.10 8.56 27.93
C LYS A 241 -11.68 7.10 27.99
N ALA A 242 -11.47 6.50 26.83
CA ALA A 242 -11.06 5.13 26.63
C ALA A 242 -9.78 5.09 25.79
N TRP A 243 -9.05 3.99 25.87
CA TRP A 243 -7.91 3.75 24.97
C TRP A 243 -8.39 3.48 23.56
N LEU A 244 -7.62 3.92 22.56
CA LEU A 244 -7.95 3.70 21.16
C LEU A 244 -7.88 2.22 20.82
N ALA A 245 -8.90 1.73 20.11
CA ALA A 245 -8.91 0.40 19.53
C ALA A 245 -7.89 0.34 18.40
N SER A 246 -7.17 -0.78 18.30
CA SER A 246 -6.33 -1.08 17.14
C SER A 246 -7.18 -1.63 15.98
N PRO A 247 -6.65 -1.66 14.74
CA PRO A 247 -7.31 -2.34 13.62
C PRO A 247 -7.68 -3.80 13.92
N VAL A 248 -6.87 -4.49 14.74
CA VAL A 248 -7.12 -5.88 15.17
C VAL A 248 -8.32 -5.96 16.12
N ALA A 249 -8.43 -5.03 17.08
CA ALA A 249 -9.58 -4.97 17.98
C ALA A 249 -10.87 -4.64 17.23
N THR A 250 -10.80 -3.69 16.29
CA THR A 250 -11.90 -3.33 15.38
C THR A 250 -12.39 -4.54 14.60
N ALA A 251 -11.50 -5.24 13.89
CA ALA A 251 -11.85 -6.43 13.11
C ALA A 251 -12.46 -7.53 13.99
N SER A 252 -11.90 -7.76 15.19
CA SER A 252 -12.46 -8.75 16.13
C SER A 252 -13.88 -8.41 16.57
N GLU A 253 -14.17 -7.14 16.85
CA GLU A 253 -15.51 -6.70 17.25
C GLU A 253 -16.49 -6.80 16.07
N LEU A 254 -16.08 -6.39 14.87
CA LEU A 254 -16.86 -6.54 13.66
C LEU A 254 -17.17 -8.00 13.34
N SER A 255 -16.19 -8.91 13.46
CA SER A 255 -16.41 -10.36 13.31
C SER A 255 -17.46 -10.89 14.29
N ARG A 256 -17.42 -10.42 15.54
CA ARG A 256 -18.42 -10.79 16.56
C ARG A 256 -19.82 -10.27 16.20
N LEU A 257 -19.93 -9.05 15.69
CA LEU A 257 -21.19 -8.46 15.24
C LEU A 257 -21.74 -9.18 14.00
N LEU A 258 -20.86 -9.58 13.08
CA LEU A 258 -21.25 -10.32 11.86
C LEU A 258 -21.93 -11.66 12.17
N LYS A 259 -21.55 -12.33 13.26
CA LYS A 259 -22.18 -13.58 13.74
C LYS A 259 -23.63 -13.39 14.19
N LYS A 260 -24.02 -12.16 14.57
CA LYS A 260 -25.42 -11.85 14.92
C LYS A 260 -26.22 -11.68 13.62
N LYS A 261 -27.50 -12.06 13.63
CA LYS A 261 -28.42 -11.79 12.51
C LYS A 261 -28.91 -10.33 12.59
N GLY A 262 -29.16 -9.71 11.43
CA GLY A 262 -29.78 -8.38 11.34
C GLY A 262 -28.79 -7.21 11.22
N SER A 263 -29.29 -5.99 11.30
CA SER A 263 -28.45 -4.78 11.22
C SER A 263 -27.58 -4.60 12.46
N PHE A 264 -26.50 -3.83 12.32
CA PHE A 264 -25.75 -3.29 13.45
C PHE A 264 -25.30 -1.86 13.15
N ASP A 265 -25.06 -1.09 14.20
CA ASP A 265 -24.45 0.24 14.16
C ASP A 265 -23.33 0.27 15.21
N PHE A 266 -22.09 0.18 14.76
CA PHE A 266 -20.90 0.17 15.59
C PHE A 266 -20.12 1.46 15.39
N LYS A 267 -19.92 2.22 16.47
CA LYS A 267 -19.23 3.51 16.46
C LYS A 267 -18.02 3.44 17.37
N GLN A 268 -16.91 3.99 16.90
CA GLN A 268 -15.69 4.09 17.67
C GLN A 268 -14.83 5.27 17.22
N GLN A 269 -13.71 5.47 17.91
CA GLN A 269 -12.69 6.44 17.52
C GLN A 269 -11.44 5.71 17.02
N GLU A 270 -10.94 6.12 15.88
CA GLU A 270 -9.72 5.58 15.26
C GLU A 270 -8.69 6.70 15.10
N TYR A 271 -7.40 6.36 15.07
CA TYR A 271 -6.35 7.35 14.81
C TYR A 271 -5.87 7.21 13.37
N ALA A 272 -6.30 8.16 12.53
CA ALA A 272 -5.93 8.27 11.12
C ALA A 272 -5.27 9.65 10.91
N PRO A 273 -3.96 9.77 11.14
CA PRO A 273 -3.32 11.07 11.19
C PRO A 273 -3.27 11.78 9.82
N SER A 274 -3.44 11.06 8.71
CA SER A 274 -3.60 11.67 7.37
C SER A 274 -4.90 12.48 7.23
N VAL A 275 -5.91 12.22 8.06
CA VAL A 275 -7.15 13.02 8.11
C VAL A 275 -7.03 14.17 9.10
N ASP A 276 -6.61 13.88 10.33
CA ASP A 276 -6.32 14.88 11.35
C ASP A 276 -5.27 14.32 12.32
N PRO A 277 -4.03 14.84 12.33
CA PRO A 277 -2.99 14.32 13.20
C PRO A 277 -3.21 14.70 14.67
N THR A 278 -4.10 15.66 14.96
CA THR A 278 -4.24 16.29 16.28
C THR A 278 -5.25 15.61 17.19
N LYS A 279 -6.09 14.72 16.65
CA LYS A 279 -7.16 14.03 17.39
C LYS A 279 -7.58 12.75 16.66
N PRO A 280 -8.25 11.81 17.35
CA PRO A 280 -8.83 10.67 16.67
C PRO A 280 -10.08 11.10 15.88
N VAL A 281 -10.43 10.30 14.90
CA VAL A 281 -11.56 10.47 14.02
C VAL A 281 -12.69 9.52 14.42
N ASP A 282 -13.92 9.99 14.38
CA ASP A 282 -15.08 9.15 14.63
C ASP A 282 -15.35 8.28 13.40
N VAL A 283 -15.47 6.97 13.61
CA VAL A 283 -15.73 5.98 12.57
C VAL A 283 -17.00 5.21 12.91
N GLN A 284 -17.87 5.05 11.91
CA GLN A 284 -19.10 4.29 12.02
C GLN A 284 -19.11 3.14 11.02
N TYR A 285 -19.37 1.93 11.50
CA TYR A 285 -19.64 0.74 10.73
C TYR A 285 -21.12 0.37 10.88
N ALA A 286 -21.89 0.47 9.81
CA ALA A 286 -23.31 0.19 9.83
C ALA A 286 -23.66 -0.91 8.81
N ARG A 287 -24.19 -2.05 9.29
CA ARG A 287 -24.76 -3.10 8.42
C ARG A 287 -26.26 -2.89 8.26
N ASP A 288 -26.73 -2.83 7.03
CA ASP A 288 -28.15 -2.70 6.71
C ASP A 288 -28.87 -4.06 6.61
N ALA A 289 -30.15 -4.03 6.28
CA ALA A 289 -30.97 -5.25 6.14
C ALA A 289 -30.59 -6.12 4.93
N SER A 290 -29.90 -5.56 3.92
CA SER A 290 -29.37 -6.30 2.77
C SER A 290 -28.07 -7.04 3.10
N GLY A 291 -27.43 -6.70 4.23
CA GLY A 291 -26.14 -7.23 4.64
C GLY A 291 -24.95 -6.37 4.18
N SER A 292 -25.21 -5.31 3.42
CA SER A 292 -24.20 -4.31 3.03
C SER A 292 -23.73 -3.54 4.26
N VAL A 293 -22.44 -3.24 4.30
CA VAL A 293 -21.78 -2.46 5.34
C VAL A 293 -21.40 -1.09 4.78
N THR A 294 -21.85 -0.03 5.44
CA THR A 294 -21.36 1.33 5.24
C THR A 294 -20.31 1.63 6.28
N VAL A 295 -19.15 2.13 5.86
CA VAL A 295 -18.13 2.74 6.73
C VAL A 295 -18.13 4.24 6.51
N SER A 296 -18.37 5.01 7.57
CA SER A 296 -18.34 6.47 7.53
C SER A 296 -17.16 6.97 8.37
N LEU A 297 -16.29 7.77 7.77
CA LEU A 297 -15.13 8.39 8.40
C LEU A 297 -15.04 9.86 7.94
N GLY A 298 -15.42 10.81 8.80
CA GLY A 298 -15.51 12.22 8.42
C GLY A 298 -16.43 12.42 7.19
N PRO A 299 -15.98 13.09 6.11
CA PRO A 299 -16.74 13.22 4.86
C PRO A 299 -16.69 11.96 3.98
N MET A 300 -15.80 11.01 4.30
CA MET A 300 -15.58 9.80 3.52
C MET A 300 -16.64 8.75 3.84
N ARG A 301 -17.19 8.11 2.80
CA ARG A 301 -18.16 7.03 2.94
C ARG A 301 -17.82 5.89 2.00
N LEU A 302 -17.60 4.71 2.57
CA LEU A 302 -17.36 3.47 1.84
C LEU A 302 -18.59 2.57 1.98
N VAL A 303 -18.97 1.86 0.92
CA VAL A 303 -20.08 0.88 0.93
C VAL A 303 -19.59 -0.44 0.37
N GLY A 304 -19.88 -1.54 1.07
CA GLY A 304 -19.26 -2.82 0.74
C GLY A 304 -19.62 -3.97 1.66
N SER A 305 -18.71 -4.92 1.79
CA SER A 305 -18.83 -6.10 2.62
C SER A 305 -17.59 -6.32 3.47
N LEU A 306 -17.81 -6.93 4.63
CA LEU A 306 -16.75 -7.43 5.49
C LEU A 306 -16.64 -8.95 5.34
N ALA A 307 -15.42 -9.45 5.44
CA ALA A 307 -15.13 -10.87 5.55
C ALA A 307 -15.55 -11.43 6.92
N PRO A 308 -15.66 -12.76 7.09
CA PRO A 308 -16.04 -13.37 8.37
C PRO A 308 -15.11 -13.02 9.55
N ASP A 309 -13.86 -12.66 9.27
CA ASP A 309 -12.88 -12.18 10.26
C ASP A 309 -13.06 -10.68 10.60
N GLY A 310 -14.10 -10.03 10.07
CA GLY A 310 -14.47 -8.64 10.36
C GLY A 310 -13.63 -7.61 9.62
N ARG A 311 -12.79 -8.04 8.67
CA ARG A 311 -11.94 -7.17 7.86
C ARG A 311 -12.60 -6.80 6.53
N PRO A 312 -12.08 -5.78 5.82
CA PRO A 312 -12.61 -5.43 4.52
C PRO A 312 -12.52 -6.58 3.51
N GLU A 313 -13.63 -6.91 2.86
CA GLU A 313 -13.66 -7.87 1.74
C GLU A 313 -13.71 -7.12 0.41
N ALA A 314 -14.67 -6.20 0.27
CA ALA A 314 -14.78 -5.33 -0.88
C ALA A 314 -15.53 -4.06 -0.49
N PHE A 315 -15.01 -2.88 -0.82
CA PHE A 315 -15.72 -1.61 -0.66
C PHE A 315 -15.55 -0.70 -1.88
N GLU A 316 -16.53 0.17 -2.06
CA GLU A 316 -16.53 1.27 -3.03
C GLU A 316 -16.62 2.61 -2.26
N LEU A 317 -15.81 3.59 -2.66
CA LEU A 317 -15.93 4.96 -2.18
C LEU A 317 -17.12 5.64 -2.84
N SER A 318 -18.05 6.15 -2.02
CA SER A 318 -19.27 6.81 -2.46
C SER A 318 -19.02 8.28 -2.85
N SER A 319 -18.20 8.53 -3.87
CA SER A 319 -17.81 9.88 -4.34
C SER A 319 -18.28 10.23 -5.76
N GLY A 320 -19.11 9.39 -6.38
CA GLY A 320 -19.46 9.52 -7.80
C GLY A 320 -18.37 8.95 -8.73
N PRO A 321 -18.60 8.92 -10.05
CA PRO A 321 -17.62 8.40 -11.00
C PRO A 321 -16.38 9.32 -11.12
N PRO A 322 -15.17 8.76 -11.31
CA PRO A 322 -14.89 7.32 -11.42
C PRO A 322 -14.90 6.60 -10.06
N LYS A 323 -15.26 5.32 -10.04
CA LYS A 323 -15.46 4.56 -8.80
C LYS A 323 -14.14 4.06 -8.24
N LEU A 324 -13.74 4.54 -7.05
CA LEU A 324 -12.64 3.94 -6.32
C LEU A 324 -13.15 2.70 -5.56
N THR A 325 -12.53 1.56 -5.80
CA THR A 325 -12.85 0.30 -5.11
C THR A 325 -11.60 -0.29 -4.46
N LEU A 326 -11.81 -0.96 -3.34
CA LEU A 326 -10.81 -1.73 -2.63
C LEU A 326 -11.34 -3.15 -2.46
N GLN A 327 -10.53 -4.14 -2.79
CA GLN A 327 -10.93 -5.55 -2.81
C GLN A 327 -9.82 -6.41 -2.23
N ARG A 328 -10.17 -7.30 -1.31
CA ARG A 328 -9.25 -8.29 -0.75
C ARG A 328 -8.79 -9.26 -1.84
N ALA A 329 -7.49 -9.52 -1.85
CA ALA A 329 -6.84 -10.39 -2.83
C ALA A 329 -7.04 -11.88 -2.52
#